data_AF-A0A936EU09-F1
#
_entry.id   AF-A0A936EU09-F1
#
_cell.length_a   1.000
_cell.length_b   1.000
_cell.length_c   1.000
_cell.angle_alpha   90.00
_cell.angle_beta   90.00
_cell.angle_gamma   90.00
#
_symmetry.space_group_name_H-M   'P 1'
#
loop_
_entity.id
_entity.type
_entity.pdbx_description
1 polymer ?
#
loop_
_entity_poly.entity_id
_entity_poly.type
_entity_poly.pdbx_seq_one_letter_code
_entity_poly.pdbx_strand_id
1 'polypeptide(L)' 'MKAIWNGTVIAESDDTVVVEGNHYFPAGSVKKDYLLPSNTKTMCSWKGEA' A
#
# COMPACT_ATOMS: atom_id res chain seq x y z
N MET A 1 -4.27 -11.95 0.15
CA MET A 1 -4.83 -10.81 -0.65
C MET A 1 -3.83 -10.36 -1.72
N LYS A 2 -4.27 -9.89 -2.90
CA LYS A 2 -3.37 -9.42 -3.99
C LYS A 2 -3.79 -8.05 -4.54
N ALA A 3 -2.83 -7.15 -4.72
CA ALA A 3 -3.00 -5.90 -5.46
C ALA A 3 -2.39 -6.06 -6.86
N ILE A 4 -3.21 -5.83 -7.89
CA ILE A 4 -2.83 -6.04 -9.30
C ILE A 4 -2.99 -4.73 -10.06
N TRP A 5 -1.94 -4.35 -10.78
CA TRP A 5 -1.93 -3.20 -11.68
C TRP A 5 -1.45 -3.63 -13.07
N ASN A 6 -2.21 -3.35 -14.12
CA ASN A 6 -1.90 -3.75 -15.50
C ASN A 6 -1.51 -5.24 -15.64
N GLY A 7 -2.22 -6.13 -14.93
CA GLY A 7 -1.93 -7.58 -14.93
C GLY A 7 -0.71 -8.00 -14.10
N THR A 8 0.01 -7.06 -13.49
CA THR A 8 1.17 -7.34 -12.64
C THR A 8 0.78 -7.28 -11.16
N VAL A 9 1.13 -8.31 -10.40
CA VAL A 9 0.97 -8.30 -8.93
C VAL A 9 2.04 -7.39 -8.33
N ILE A 10 1.62 -6.27 -7.73
CA ILE A 10 2.51 -5.26 -7.12
C ILE A 10 2.62 -5.42 -5.59
N ALA A 11 1.64 -6.06 -4.95
CA ALA A 11 1.71 -6.48 -3.55
C ALA A 11 0.88 -7.75 -3.31
N GLU A 12 1.37 -8.63 -2.45
CA GLU A 12 0.67 -9.87 -2.06
C GLU A 12 1.00 -10.24 -0.62
N SER A 13 -0.04 -10.38 0.21
CA SER A 13 0.08 -10.84 1.59
C SER A 13 -1.28 -11.29 2.11
N ASP A 14 -1.29 -12.23 3.03
CA ASP A 14 -2.48 -12.61 3.79
C ASP A 14 -2.60 -11.82 5.11
N ASP A 15 -1.53 -11.14 5.54
CA ASP A 15 -1.46 -10.33 6.77
C ASP A 15 -1.80 -8.85 6.51
N THR A 16 -2.83 -8.58 5.72
CA THR A 16 -3.28 -7.19 5.49
C THR A 16 -4.13 -6.67 6.65
N VAL A 17 -4.00 -5.39 6.97
CA VAL A 17 -4.88 -4.71 7.95
C VAL A 17 -5.98 -3.97 7.19
N VAL A 18 -7.23 -4.14 7.61
CA VAL A 18 -8.36 -3.42 7.00
C VAL A 18 -8.67 -2.17 7.81
N VAL A 19 -8.64 -1.01 7.16
CA VAL A 19 -9.01 0.28 7.75
C VAL A 19 -10.02 0.96 6.83
N GLU A 20 -11.20 1.28 7.36
CA GLU A 20 -12.32 1.84 6.58
C GLU A 20 -12.65 1.04 5.31
N GLY A 21 -12.58 -0.29 5.39
CA GLY A 21 -12.84 -1.17 4.25
C GLY A 21 -11.70 -1.26 3.22
N ASN A 22 -10.59 -0.53 3.41
CA ASN A 22 -9.41 -0.60 2.55
C ASN A 22 -8.35 -1.53 3.14
N HIS A 23 -7.70 -2.32 2.28
CA HIS A 23 -6.60 -3.20 2.69
C HIS A 23 -5.26 -2.47 2.66
N TYR A 24 -4.57 -2.47 3.79
CA TYR A 24 -3.22 -1.97 3.94
C TYR A 24 -2.26 -3.16 3.99
N PHE A 25 -1.32 -3.16 3.05
CA PHE A 25 -0.32 -4.21 2.92
C PHE A 25 0.89 -3.89 3.81
N PRO A 26 1.47 -4.89 4.51
CA PRO A 26 2.77 -4.72 5.17
C PRO A 26 3.84 -4.27 4.15
N ALA A 27 4.73 -3.36 4.53
CA ALA A 27 5.73 -2.80 3.61
C ALA A 27 6.61 -3.87 2.93
N GLY A 28 6.92 -4.98 3.62
CA GLY A 28 7.70 -6.09 3.08
C GLY A 28 6.98 -6.93 2.03
N SER A 29 5.65 -6.82 1.94
CA SER A 29 4.83 -7.54 0.95
C SER A 29 4.64 -6.79 -0.36
N VAL A 30 5.15 -5.56 -0.44
CA VAL A 30 5.06 -4.69 -1.61
C VAL A 30 6.34 -4.80 -2.43
N LYS A 31 6.20 -5.01 -3.73
CA LYS A 31 7.34 -5.15 -4.64
C LYS A 31 7.93 -3.78 -4.99
N LYS A 32 9.08 -3.48 -4.39
CA LYS A 32 9.78 -2.19 -4.56
C LYS A 32 10.23 -1.91 -5.99
N ASP A 33 10.44 -2.95 -6.81
CA ASP A 33 10.84 -2.82 -8.21
C ASP A 33 9.83 -2.03 -9.07
N TYR A 34 8.59 -1.93 -8.60
CA TYR A 34 7.51 -1.20 -9.29
C TYR A 34 7.19 0.15 -8.64
N LEU A 35 7.97 0.60 -7.66
CA LEU A 35 7.73 1.84 -6.91
C LEU A 35 8.92 2.78 -6.96
N LEU A 36 8.62 4.08 -6.95
CA LEU A 36 9.60 5.14 -6.80
C LEU A 36 9.25 6.00 -5.59
N PRO A 37 10.24 6.50 -4.83
CA PRO A 37 9.98 7.43 -3.75
C PRO A 37 9.35 8.71 -4.30
N SER A 38 8.37 9.25 -3.59
CA SER A 38 7.78 10.55 -3.87
C SER A 38 7.97 11.46 -2.66
N ASN A 39 8.18 12.75 -2.92
CA ASN A 39 8.24 13.79 -1.89
C ASN A 39 6.86 14.40 -1.59
N THR A 40 5.79 13.93 -2.25
CA THR A 40 4.43 14.39 -2.00
C THR A 40 3.98 13.94 -0.61
N LYS A 41 3.50 14.90 0.19
CA LYS A 41 3.01 14.66 1.54
C LYS A 41 1.58 15.17 1.70
N THR A 42 0.75 14.39 2.39
CA THR A 42 -0.64 14.79 2.70
C THR A 42 -0.96 14.49 4.16
N MET A 43 -1.79 15.34 4.77
CA MET A 43 -2.18 15.21 6.18
C MET A 43 -3.66 14.85 6.30
N CYS A 44 -3.94 13.83 7.11
CA CYS A 44 -5.28 13.45 7.53
C CYS A 44 -5.39 13.62 9.05
N SER A 45 -6.49 14.23 9.53
CA SER A 45 -6.67 14.58 10.94
C SER A 45 -6.58 13.40 11.91
N TRP A 46 -6.88 12.19 11.47
CA TRP A 46 -6.88 10.99 12.31
C TRP A 46 -5.93 9.87 11.83
N LYS A 47 -5.49 9.89 10.56
CA LYS A 47 -4.48 8.95 10.03
C LYS A 47 -3.05 9.50 10.09
N GLY A 48 -2.87 10.81 10.28
CA GLY A 48 -1.56 11.46 10.28
C GLY A 48 -1.05 11.79 8.88
N GLU A 49 0.28 11.82 8.73
CA GLU A 49 0.97 12.08 7.46
C GLU A 49 1.07 10.81 6.60
N ALA A 50 0.85 10.95 5.30
CA ALA A 50 1.29 9.99 4.27
C ALA A 50 2.45 10.60 3.48
#